data_AF-A0A6I6DD83-F1
#
_entry.id   AF-A0A6I6DD83-F1
#
_cell.length_a   1.000
_cell.length_b   1.000
_cell.length_c   1.000
_cell.angle_alpha   90.00
_cell.angle_beta   90.00
_cell.angle_gamma   90.00
#
_symmetry.space_group_name_H-M   'P 1'
#
loop_
_entity.id
_entity.type
_entity.pdbx_description
1 polymer ?
#
loop_
_entity_poly.entity_id
_entity_poly.type
_entity_poly.pdbx_seq_one_letter_code
_entity_poly.pdbx_strand_id
1 'polypeptide(L)'
;MITITNVLMLISVLLLVITILSIYIHKQYLENFKNEVQDIVNEGKDIQENLEKILDQSLDVSQTILDRVEMSNLASDKNTQPLQSNEKGQKINSNKSNSNKIRVYQLAKELNMTSKEMVNRLNQLGLKINNHMNILEEEKANWVRDILKINEEMNKNTNSNKSNISLFLKRNDKNIIDVNHLDELKAVDPYIAVKTLNEKGYDIKEIAQLLGRGQGEVSLILNLNKTKKAL
;
A
#
# COMPACT_ATOMS: atom_id res chain seq x y z
N MET A 1 -3.27 42.97 -51.62
CA MET A 1 -2.43 42.98 -50.42
C MET A 1 -3.34 42.87 -49.21
N ILE A 2 -3.21 41.81 -48.42
CA ILE A 2 -3.94 41.69 -47.15
C ILE A 2 -3.39 42.76 -46.21
N THR A 3 -4.25 43.64 -45.69
CA THR A 3 -3.85 44.68 -44.75
C THR A 3 -3.63 44.09 -43.37
N ILE A 4 -2.69 44.65 -42.61
CA ILE A 4 -2.35 44.22 -41.24
C ILE A 4 -3.58 44.22 -40.33
N THR A 5 -4.50 45.16 -40.54
CA THR A 5 -5.78 45.25 -39.81
C THR A 5 -6.68 44.03 -40.02
N ASN A 6 -6.73 43.49 -41.24
CA ASN A 6 -7.53 42.30 -41.54
C ASN A 6 -6.95 41.04 -40.88
N VAL A 7 -5.61 40.93 -40.80
CA VAL A 7 -4.94 39.84 -40.08
C VAL A 7 -5.22 39.92 -38.58
N LEU A 8 -5.14 41.12 -37.99
CA LEU A 8 -5.42 41.33 -36.57
C LEU A 8 -6.87 40.99 -36.21
N MET A 9 -7.83 41.33 -37.08
CA MET A 9 -9.24 40.97 -36.91
C MET A 9 -9.47 39.46 -37.01
N LEU A 10 -8.76 38.75 -37.90
CA LEU A 10 -8.85 37.29 -37.98
C LEU A 10 -8.28 36.60 -36.74
N ILE A 11 -7.18 37.12 -36.18
CA ILE A 11 -6.57 36.58 -34.96
C ILE A 11 -7.50 36.78 -33.76
N SER A 12 -8.16 37.94 -33.63
CA SER A 12 -9.09 38.16 -32.52
C SER A 12 -10.31 37.23 -32.59
N VAL A 13 -10.83 36.98 -33.78
CA VAL A 13 -11.91 36.00 -34.00
C VAL A 13 -11.43 34.58 -33.69
N LEU A 14 -10.21 34.21 -34.10
CA LEU A 14 -9.62 32.90 -33.78
C LEU A 14 -9.50 32.69 -32.26
N LEU A 15 -9.01 33.69 -31.53
CA LEU A 15 -8.89 33.63 -30.07
C LEU A 15 -10.26 33.46 -29.40
N LEU A 16 -11.28 34.16 -29.90
CA LEU A 16 -12.64 34.04 -29.38
C LEU A 16 -13.23 32.63 -29.62
N VAL A 17 -12.95 32.02 -30.77
CA VAL A 17 -13.36 30.63 -31.04
C VAL A 17 -12.66 29.67 -30.09
N ILE A 18 -11.36 29.84 -29.84
CA ILE A 18 -10.59 28.99 -28.92
C ILE A 18 -11.11 29.11 -27.48
N THR A 19 -11.47 30.31 -27.02
CA THR A 19 -12.02 30.48 -25.67
C THR A 19 -13.39 29.82 -25.52
N ILE A 20 -14.26 29.92 -26.54
CA ILE A 20 -15.54 29.21 -26.57
C ILE A 20 -15.34 27.69 -26.51
N LEU A 21 -14.41 27.15 -27.30
CA LEU A 21 -14.09 25.72 -27.28
C LEU A 21 -13.55 25.27 -25.93
N SER A 22 -12.71 26.09 -25.30
CA SER A 22 -12.15 25.82 -23.97
C SER A 22 -13.25 25.73 -22.90
N ILE A 23 -14.23 26.63 -22.96
CA ILE A 23 -15.38 26.65 -22.06
C ILE A 23 -16.25 25.39 -22.27
N TYR A 24 -16.46 24.97 -23.52
CA TYR A 24 -17.24 23.77 -23.83
C TYR A 24 -16.58 22.51 -23.27
N ILE A 25 -15.28 22.34 -23.49
CA ILE A 25 -14.51 21.20 -22.96
C ILE A 25 -14.51 21.22 -21.43
N HIS A 26 -14.29 22.39 -20.83
CA HIS A 26 -14.25 22.53 -19.38
C HIS A 26 -15.60 22.17 -18.73
N LYS A 27 -16.72 22.58 -19.34
CA LYS A 27 -18.06 22.22 -18.87
C LYS A 27 -18.26 20.69 -18.91
N GLN A 28 -17.88 20.04 -20.00
CA GLN A 28 -17.99 18.58 -20.12
C GLN A 28 -17.13 17.86 -19.07
N TYR A 29 -15.92 18.36 -18.82
CA TYR A 29 -15.04 17.82 -17.79
C TYR A 29 -15.65 17.93 -16.38
N LEU A 30 -16.27 19.08 -16.05
CA LEU A 30 -16.92 19.28 -14.76
C LEU A 30 -18.10 18.32 -14.53
N GLU A 31 -18.93 18.08 -15.54
CA GLU A 31 -20.03 17.13 -15.44
C GLU A 31 -19.52 15.71 -15.23
N ASN A 32 -18.50 15.29 -15.97
CA ASN A 32 -17.88 13.97 -15.80
C ASN A 32 -17.26 13.81 -14.41
N PHE A 33 -16.51 14.82 -13.96
CA PHE A 33 -15.88 14.83 -12.64
C PHE A 33 -16.93 14.77 -11.52
N LYS A 34 -18.04 15.52 -11.65
CA LYS A 34 -19.14 15.47 -10.69
C LYS A 34 -19.72 14.06 -10.58
N ASN A 35 -19.95 13.40 -11.71
CA ASN A 35 -20.49 12.03 -11.73
C ASN A 35 -19.50 11.05 -11.09
N GLU A 36 -18.23 11.13 -11.45
CA GLU A 36 -17.18 10.26 -10.89
C GLU A 36 -17.05 10.43 -9.38
N VAL A 37 -17.05 11.67 -8.88
CA VAL A 37 -17.02 11.93 -7.42
C VAL A 37 -18.28 11.39 -6.74
N GLN A 38 -19.45 11.54 -7.37
CA GLN A 38 -20.69 11.01 -6.82
C GLN A 38 -20.68 9.48 -6.75
N ASP A 39 -20.15 8.81 -7.76
CA ASP A 39 -19.99 7.36 -7.79
C ASP A 39 -19.02 6.89 -6.71
N ILE A 40 -17.88 7.55 -6.52
CA ILE A 40 -16.92 7.25 -5.44
C ILE A 40 -17.56 7.39 -4.07
N VAL A 41 -18.37 8.44 -3.85
CA VAL A 41 -19.08 8.66 -2.58
C VAL A 41 -20.12 7.56 -2.33
N ASN A 42 -20.83 7.14 -3.38
CA ASN A 42 -21.80 6.05 -3.27
C ASN A 42 -21.11 4.71 -2.97
N GLU A 43 -20.01 4.40 -3.68
CA GLU A 43 -19.20 3.21 -3.41
C GLU A 43 -18.68 3.20 -1.97
N GLY A 44 -18.21 4.35 -1.47
CA GLY A 44 -17.79 4.49 -0.08
C GLY A 44 -18.91 4.20 0.94
N LYS A 45 -20.15 4.59 0.65
CA LYS A 45 -21.32 4.27 1.48
C LYS A 45 -21.66 2.78 1.42
N ASP A 46 -21.63 2.18 0.24
CA ASP A 46 -21.90 0.75 0.06
C ASP A 46 -20.88 -0.11 0.82
N ILE A 47 -19.59 0.29 0.81
CA ILE A 47 -18.55 -0.36 1.59
C ILE A 47 -18.84 -0.26 3.09
N GLN A 48 -19.26 0.91 3.57
CA GLN A 48 -19.61 1.12 4.98
C GLN A 48 -20.76 0.20 5.39
N GLU A 49 -21.83 0.13 4.58
CA GLU A 49 -22.97 -0.75 4.84
C GLU A 49 -22.56 -2.24 4.83
N ASN A 50 -21.69 -2.64 3.91
CA ASN A 50 -21.17 -4.00 3.86
C ASN A 50 -20.31 -4.34 5.10
N LEU A 51 -19.50 -3.38 5.57
CA LEU A 51 -18.72 -3.55 6.79
C LEU A 51 -19.60 -3.71 8.03
N GLU A 52 -20.68 -2.94 8.11
CA GLU A 52 -21.67 -3.03 9.19
C GLU A 52 -22.33 -4.41 9.22
N LYS A 53 -22.71 -4.96 8.06
CA LYS A 53 -23.25 -6.33 7.95
C LYS A 53 -22.25 -7.40 8.37
N ILE A 54 -20.99 -7.27 7.96
CA ILE A 54 -19.93 -8.23 8.35
C ILE A 54 -19.66 -8.15 9.86
N LEU A 55 -19.69 -6.97 10.45
CA LEU A 55 -19.51 -6.78 11.89
C LEU A 55 -20.63 -7.49 12.67
N ASP A 56 -21.88 -7.31 12.26
CA ASP A 56 -23.04 -7.96 12.88
C ASP A 56 -22.93 -9.49 12.80
N GLN A 57 -22.57 -10.02 11.63
CA GLN A 57 -22.30 -11.44 11.44
C GLN A 57 -21.15 -11.95 12.32
N SER A 58 -20.10 -11.16 12.51
CA SER A 58 -18.97 -11.54 13.37
C SER A 58 -19.34 -11.55 14.85
N LEU A 59 -20.25 -10.67 15.29
CA LEU A 59 -20.75 -10.66 16.66
C LEU A 59 -21.57 -11.92 16.95
N ASP A 60 -22.43 -12.32 16.02
CA ASP A 60 -23.22 -13.55 16.09
C ASP A 60 -22.33 -14.81 16.11
N VAL A 61 -21.29 -14.85 15.26
CA VAL A 61 -20.29 -15.94 15.29
C VAL A 61 -19.56 -15.99 16.63
N SER A 62 -19.19 -14.83 17.18
CA SER A 62 -18.56 -14.76 18.51
C SER A 62 -19.48 -15.27 19.62
N GLN A 63 -20.77 -14.89 19.60
CA GLN A 63 -21.79 -15.38 20.54
C GLN A 63 -21.96 -16.89 20.40
N THR A 64 -22.08 -17.40 19.18
CA THR A 64 -22.19 -18.84 18.92
C THR A 64 -20.96 -19.62 19.41
N ILE A 65 -19.75 -19.05 19.29
CA ILE A 65 -18.53 -19.67 19.81
C ILE A 65 -18.53 -19.65 21.34
N LEU A 66 -18.90 -18.54 21.97
CA LEU A 66 -19.03 -18.44 23.43
C LEU A 66 -20.04 -19.47 23.95
N ASP A 67 -21.21 -19.58 23.32
CA ASP A 67 -22.24 -20.55 23.67
C ASP A 67 -21.72 -21.99 23.54
N ARG A 68 -20.96 -22.30 22.48
CA ARG A 68 -20.34 -23.63 22.28
C ARG A 68 -19.24 -23.90 23.30
N VAL A 69 -18.43 -22.91 23.64
CA VAL A 69 -17.35 -23.03 24.64
C VAL A 69 -17.96 -23.22 26.03
N GLU A 70 -18.99 -22.46 26.38
CA GLU A 70 -19.73 -22.61 27.63
C GLU A 70 -20.39 -24.00 27.71
N MET A 71 -21.07 -24.44 26.66
CA MET A 71 -21.63 -25.79 26.56
C MET A 71 -20.55 -26.89 26.69
N SER A 72 -19.36 -26.67 26.13
CA SER A 72 -18.23 -27.60 26.22
C SER A 72 -17.62 -27.68 27.62
N ASN A 73 -17.64 -26.57 28.37
CA ASN A 73 -17.23 -26.52 29.77
C ASN A 73 -18.26 -27.19 30.68
N LEU A 74 -19.57 -27.02 30.42
CA LEU A 74 -20.62 -27.73 31.14
C LEU A 74 -20.60 -29.26 30.88
N ALA A 75 -20.12 -29.71 29.71
CA ALA A 75 -19.96 -31.13 29.41
C ALA A 75 -18.69 -31.75 30.02
N SER A 76 -17.77 -30.93 30.56
CA SER A 76 -16.47 -31.38 31.09
C SER A 76 -16.40 -31.40 32.63
N ASP A 77 -17.44 -30.97 33.35
CA ASP A 77 -17.40 -30.96 34.82
C ASP A 77 -17.86 -32.29 35.45
N LYS A 78 -16.98 -33.28 35.38
CA LYS A 78 -16.75 -34.20 36.50
C LYS A 78 -15.24 -34.24 36.79
N ASN A 79 -14.82 -33.28 37.63
CA ASN A 79 -13.51 -33.10 38.26
C ASN A 79 -12.65 -31.95 37.67
N THR A 80 -12.68 -30.77 38.29
CA THR A 80 -11.67 -30.32 39.30
C THR A 80 -11.75 -28.79 39.49
N GLN A 81 -11.93 -28.39 40.75
CA GLN A 81 -11.70 -27.11 41.48
C GLN A 81 -11.40 -25.76 40.76
N PRO A 82 -11.90 -24.63 41.33
CA PRO A 82 -11.92 -23.32 40.68
C PRO A 82 -10.60 -22.55 40.77
N LEU A 83 -10.16 -21.98 39.65
CA LEU A 83 -9.07 -20.99 39.60
C LEU A 83 -9.64 -19.60 39.32
N GLN A 84 -9.46 -18.69 40.27
CA GLN A 84 -9.76 -17.26 40.15
C GLN A 84 -8.79 -16.58 39.17
N SER A 85 -9.32 -15.79 38.23
CA SER A 85 -8.56 -14.75 37.54
C SER A 85 -9.40 -13.47 37.35
N ASN A 86 -9.43 -12.69 38.42
CA ASN A 86 -9.14 -11.26 38.49
C ASN A 86 -9.47 -10.40 37.24
N GLU A 87 -10.60 -9.70 37.32
CA GLU A 87 -10.92 -8.54 36.49
C GLU A 87 -9.98 -7.37 36.83
N LYS A 88 -9.30 -6.82 35.82
CA LYS A 88 -8.71 -5.48 35.89
C LYS A 88 -9.24 -4.63 34.75
N GLY A 89 -10.40 -4.01 34.98
CA GLY A 89 -10.77 -2.77 34.33
C GLY A 89 -9.89 -1.64 34.88
N GLN A 90 -8.95 -1.14 34.08
CA GLN A 90 -8.08 -0.04 34.48
C GLN A 90 -8.61 1.29 33.96
N LYS A 91 -9.06 2.11 34.91
CA LYS A 91 -9.38 3.53 34.75
C LYS A 91 -8.21 4.30 34.12
N ILE A 92 -8.49 5.07 33.08
CA ILE A 92 -7.55 6.02 32.48
C ILE A 92 -7.44 7.22 33.42
N ASN A 93 -6.34 7.27 34.20
CA ASN A 93 -5.91 8.47 34.92
C ASN A 93 -4.95 9.27 34.04
N SER A 94 -5.44 10.41 33.56
CA SER A 94 -4.67 11.50 32.98
C SER A 94 -3.70 12.10 34.01
N ASN A 95 -2.46 11.62 34.03
CA ASN A 95 -1.24 12.38 34.30
C ASN A 95 -0.04 11.43 34.45
N LYS A 96 0.68 11.17 33.35
CA LYS A 96 2.03 10.62 33.45
C LYS A 96 2.93 11.03 32.27
N SER A 97 3.88 11.88 32.62
CA SER A 97 5.25 11.95 32.09
C SER A 97 5.46 12.42 30.65
N ASN A 98 6.00 13.64 30.53
CA ASN A 98 6.68 14.20 29.37
C ASN A 98 8.00 13.45 29.03
N SER A 99 7.98 12.11 28.94
CA SER A 99 9.16 11.29 28.61
C SER A 99 9.06 10.52 27.30
N ASN A 100 7.95 10.62 26.55
CA ASN A 100 7.72 9.85 25.32
C ASN A 100 7.92 10.68 24.03
N LYS A 101 8.85 11.63 24.04
CA LYS A 101 9.08 12.55 22.92
C LYS A 101 10.57 12.57 22.59
N ILE A 102 10.94 12.07 21.42
CA ILE A 102 12.31 12.06 20.90
C ILE A 102 12.40 13.01 19.71
N ARG A 103 13.46 13.82 19.62
CA ARG A 103 13.67 14.62 18.40
C ARG A 103 14.24 13.73 17.31
N VAL A 104 13.85 13.99 16.06
CA VAL A 104 14.30 13.23 14.87
C VAL A 104 15.83 13.09 14.82
N TYR A 105 16.57 14.09 15.30
CA TYR A 105 18.02 14.01 15.37
C TYR A 105 18.62 13.02 16.33
N GLN A 106 17.95 12.84 17.47
CA GLN A 106 18.38 11.93 18.49
C GLN A 106 18.17 10.51 17.96
N LEU A 107 17.04 10.27 17.28
CA LEU A 107 16.76 9.02 16.58
C LEU A 107 17.76 8.74 15.45
N ALA A 108 18.12 9.76 14.66
CA ALA A 108 19.14 9.62 13.60
C ALA A 108 20.50 9.21 14.18
N LYS A 109 20.92 9.85 15.27
CA LYS A 109 22.19 9.57 15.94
C LYS A 109 22.20 8.17 16.57
N GLU A 110 21.09 7.72 17.14
CA GLU A 110 20.94 6.38 17.71
C GLU A 110 21.12 5.29 16.64
N LEU A 111 20.59 5.51 15.45
CA LEU A 111 20.64 4.57 14.33
C LEU A 111 21.87 4.77 13.42
N ASN A 112 22.87 5.54 13.86
CA ASN A 112 24.09 5.87 13.10
C ASN A 112 23.82 6.44 11.68
N MET A 113 22.69 7.13 11.51
CA MET A 113 22.29 7.74 10.25
C MET A 113 22.50 9.25 10.27
N THR A 114 22.60 9.84 9.07
CA THR A 114 22.63 11.30 8.99
C THR A 114 21.25 11.90 9.28
N SER A 115 21.26 13.09 9.84
CA SER A 115 20.09 13.94 10.07
C SER A 115 19.14 14.03 8.88
N LYS A 116 19.73 14.20 7.69
CA LYS A 116 19.03 14.37 6.42
C LYS A 116 18.44 13.05 5.93
N GLU A 117 19.19 11.96 6.10
CA GLU A 117 18.73 10.62 5.73
C GLU A 117 17.54 10.18 6.59
N MET A 118 17.60 10.41 7.90
CA MET A 118 16.48 10.08 8.79
C MET A 118 15.20 10.85 8.42
N VAL A 119 15.31 12.14 8.11
CA VAL A 119 14.17 12.95 7.64
C VAL A 119 13.58 12.37 6.35
N ASN A 120 14.42 11.96 5.39
CA ASN A 120 13.96 11.35 4.15
C ASN A 120 13.25 10.00 4.39
N ARG A 121 13.80 9.14 5.24
CA ARG A 121 13.19 7.85 5.61
C ARG A 121 11.83 8.04 6.28
N LEU A 122 11.72 9.01 7.19
CA LEU A 122 10.46 9.31 7.86
C LEU A 122 9.41 9.84 6.88
N ASN A 123 9.80 10.70 5.93
CA ASN A 123 8.92 11.17 4.86
C ASN A 123 8.46 10.03 3.92
N GLN A 124 9.33 9.06 3.61
CA GLN A 124 8.97 7.86 2.83
C GLN A 124 7.94 6.99 3.56
N LEU A 125 7.97 6.96 4.90
CA LEU A 125 7.00 6.25 5.73
C LEU A 125 5.70 7.05 5.95
N GLY A 126 5.50 8.15 5.24
CA GLY A 126 4.29 8.99 5.34
C GLY A 126 4.26 9.94 6.54
N LEU A 127 5.33 9.99 7.34
CA LEU A 127 5.47 10.94 8.43
C LEU A 127 5.99 12.26 7.84
N LYS A 128 5.10 13.24 7.64
CA LYS A 128 5.44 14.57 7.09
C LYS A 128 6.37 15.33 8.04
N ILE A 129 7.68 15.17 7.85
CA ILE A 129 8.72 15.78 8.67
C ILE A 129 9.55 16.73 7.80
N ASN A 130 9.41 18.02 8.09
CA ASN A 130 10.10 19.06 7.32
C ASN A 130 11.49 19.37 7.88
N ASN A 131 11.74 19.07 9.16
CA ASN A 131 12.98 19.44 9.85
C ASN A 131 13.38 18.37 10.88
N HIS A 132 14.69 18.21 11.05
CA HIS A 132 15.36 17.32 12.00
C HIS A 132 15.18 17.71 13.48
N MET A 133 14.76 18.95 13.74
CA MET A 133 14.34 19.40 15.07
C MET A 133 12.91 18.97 15.43
N ASN A 134 12.17 18.37 14.50
CA ASN A 134 10.81 17.92 14.77
C ASN A 134 10.80 16.84 15.87
N ILE A 135 9.73 16.83 16.66
CA ILE A 135 9.57 15.94 17.80
C ILE A 135 8.67 14.78 17.37
N LEU A 136 9.13 13.57 17.58
CA LEU A 136 8.43 12.33 17.30
C LEU A 136 7.99 11.68 18.63
N GLU A 137 6.80 11.11 18.64
CA GLU A 137 6.32 10.28 19.75
C GLU A 137 7.13 8.99 19.83
N GLU A 138 7.46 8.53 21.03
CA GLU A 138 8.28 7.35 21.27
C GLU A 138 7.72 6.09 20.59
N GLU A 139 6.39 5.95 20.55
CA GLU A 139 5.70 4.87 19.86
C GLU A 139 6.01 4.86 18.36
N LYS A 140 5.98 6.03 17.71
CA LYS A 140 6.32 6.18 16.29
C LYS A 140 7.82 5.98 16.06
N ALA A 141 8.66 6.42 17.00
CA ALA A 141 10.10 6.19 16.92
C ALA A 141 10.45 4.70 17.01
N ASN A 142 9.81 3.96 17.91
CA ASN A 142 9.95 2.50 18.02
C ASN A 142 9.55 1.79 16.74
N TRP A 143 8.40 2.15 16.16
CA TRP A 143 7.97 1.58 14.89
C TRP A 143 8.98 1.81 13.75
N VAL A 144 9.58 3.01 13.70
CA VAL A 144 10.65 3.32 12.73
C VAL A 144 11.91 2.48 12.98
N ARG A 145 12.29 2.25 14.25
CA ARG A 145 13.43 1.38 14.60
C ARG A 145 13.21 -0.05 14.07
N ASP A 146 12.01 -0.58 14.24
CA ASP A 146 11.70 -1.96 13.84
C ASP A 146 11.73 -2.13 12.31
N ILE A 147 11.14 -1.19 11.58
CA ILE A 147 11.15 -1.21 10.10
C ILE A 147 12.57 -1.09 9.55
N LEU A 148 13.40 -0.20 10.10
CA LEU A 148 14.76 0.00 9.61
C LEU A 148 15.64 -1.23 9.86
N LYS A 149 15.50 -1.89 11.01
CA LYS A 149 16.19 -3.16 11.29
C LYS A 149 15.80 -4.27 10.31
N ILE A 150 14.50 -4.43 10.04
CA ILE A 150 14.01 -5.41 9.07
C ILE A 150 14.62 -5.14 7.68
N ASN A 151 14.67 -3.88 7.24
CA ASN A 151 15.26 -3.50 5.96
C ASN A 151 16.78 -3.77 5.87
N GLU A 152 17.52 -3.62 6.97
CA GLU A 152 18.94 -3.96 7.03
C GLU A 152 19.17 -5.47 6.94
N GLU A 153 18.35 -6.27 7.62
CA GLU A 153 18.40 -7.73 7.57
C GLU A 153 18.02 -8.28 6.18
N MET A 154 17.01 -7.69 5.54
CA MET A 154 16.62 -8.04 4.16
C MET A 154 17.72 -7.70 3.14
N ASN A 155 18.45 -6.59 3.33
CA ASN A 155 19.55 -6.21 2.44
C ASN A 155 20.77 -7.15 2.56
N LYS A 156 21.06 -7.67 3.76
CA LYS A 156 22.16 -8.65 3.95
C LYS A 156 21.88 -9.97 3.21
N ASN A 157 20.63 -10.45 3.24
CA ASN A 157 20.23 -11.66 2.50
C ASN A 157 20.20 -11.45 0.98
N THR A 158 19.91 -10.23 0.52
CA THR A 158 19.86 -9.90 -0.90
C THR A 158 21.25 -9.87 -1.54
N ASN A 159 22.30 -9.42 -0.83
CA ASN A 159 23.66 -9.37 -1.38
C ASN A 159 24.30 -10.75 -1.62
N SER A 160 24.00 -11.75 -0.78
CA SER A 160 24.39 -13.16 -1.05
C SER A 160 23.63 -13.75 -2.23
N ASN A 161 22.41 -13.29 -2.52
CA ASN A 161 21.64 -13.79 -3.66
C ASN A 161 22.02 -13.06 -4.96
N LYS A 162 22.42 -11.79 -4.90
CA LYS A 162 22.84 -10.98 -6.05
C LYS A 162 24.14 -11.46 -6.70
N SER A 163 25.08 -12.01 -5.92
CA SER A 163 26.30 -12.66 -6.44
C SER A 163 26.01 -13.98 -7.15
N ASN A 164 25.02 -14.74 -6.67
CA ASN A 164 24.56 -15.95 -7.33
C ASN A 164 23.74 -15.62 -8.59
N ILE A 165 22.87 -14.62 -8.53
CA ILE A 165 22.06 -14.14 -9.66
C ILE A 165 22.95 -13.59 -10.79
N SER A 166 24.01 -12.84 -10.49
CA SER A 166 24.95 -12.35 -11.52
C SER A 166 25.75 -13.47 -12.21
N LEU A 167 26.02 -14.57 -11.51
CA LEU A 167 26.60 -15.80 -12.07
C LEU A 167 25.62 -16.56 -12.97
N PHE A 168 24.31 -16.54 -12.68
CA PHE A 168 23.26 -17.17 -13.49
C PHE A 168 22.85 -16.32 -14.71
N LEU A 169 22.88 -14.98 -14.62
CA LEU A 169 22.48 -14.06 -15.72
C LEU A 169 23.51 -13.98 -16.84
N LYS A 170 24.74 -14.49 -16.67
CA LYS A 170 25.77 -14.48 -17.73
C LYS A 170 25.56 -15.59 -18.78
N ARG A 171 24.58 -16.49 -18.60
CA ARG A 171 24.41 -17.68 -19.44
C ARG A 171 23.35 -17.59 -20.54
N ASN A 172 22.41 -16.67 -20.49
CA ASN A 172 21.29 -16.64 -21.46
C ASN A 172 21.12 -15.26 -22.10
N ASP A 173 21.71 -15.10 -23.28
CA ASP A 173 21.35 -14.06 -24.25
C ASP A 173 19.87 -14.21 -24.63
N LYS A 174 19.00 -13.37 -24.05
CA LYS A 174 17.75 -12.89 -24.66
C LYS A 174 17.19 -11.72 -23.84
N ASN A 175 17.19 -10.56 -24.48
CA ASN A 175 16.53 -9.30 -24.11
C ASN A 175 16.70 -8.83 -22.66
N ILE A 176 17.74 -8.02 -22.47
CA ILE A 176 18.10 -7.31 -21.26
C ILE A 176 16.92 -6.42 -20.82
N ILE A 177 16.19 -6.84 -19.81
CA ILE A 177 15.44 -5.92 -18.95
C ILE A 177 16.51 -5.21 -18.13
N ASP A 178 16.66 -3.91 -18.37
CA ASP A 178 17.48 -3.05 -17.53
C ASP A 178 17.04 -3.25 -16.07
N VAL A 179 18.00 -3.64 -15.23
CA VAL A 179 17.83 -4.08 -13.84
C VAL A 179 17.06 -3.08 -12.98
N ASN A 180 16.92 -1.84 -13.45
CA ASN A 180 16.11 -0.79 -12.84
C ASN A 180 14.59 -1.00 -12.94
N HIS A 181 14.10 -1.72 -13.96
CA HIS A 181 12.66 -1.84 -14.23
C HIS A 181 11.99 -3.00 -13.46
N LEU A 182 12.78 -3.95 -12.93
CA LEU A 182 12.27 -5.09 -12.18
C LEU A 182 11.83 -4.72 -10.76
N ASP A 183 12.55 -3.81 -10.11
CA ASP A 183 12.20 -3.31 -8.79
C ASP A 183 10.93 -2.46 -8.84
N GLU A 184 10.73 -1.73 -9.95
CA GLU A 184 9.50 -1.00 -10.23
C GLU A 184 8.33 -1.97 -10.46
N LEU A 185 8.53 -3.05 -11.21
CA LEU A 185 7.51 -4.08 -11.44
C LEU A 185 7.11 -4.85 -10.17
N LYS A 186 8.00 -4.99 -9.18
CA LYS A 186 7.68 -5.58 -7.87
C LYS A 186 6.79 -4.68 -7.01
N ALA A 187 6.85 -3.36 -7.25
CA ALA A 187 6.02 -2.37 -6.57
C ALA A 187 4.65 -2.17 -7.26
N VAL A 188 4.48 -2.61 -8.51
CA VAL A 188 3.19 -2.63 -9.20
C VAL A 188 2.34 -3.81 -8.70
N ASP A 189 1.01 -3.67 -8.81
CA ASP A 189 0.03 -4.73 -8.54
C ASP A 189 0.50 -6.13 -9.03
N PRO A 190 0.36 -7.19 -8.20
CA PRO A 190 0.84 -8.54 -8.52
C PRO A 190 0.39 -9.07 -9.88
N TYR A 191 -0.82 -8.71 -10.32
CA TYR A 191 -1.37 -9.15 -11.60
C TYR A 191 -0.63 -8.50 -12.78
N ILE A 192 -0.35 -7.20 -12.70
CA ILE A 192 0.35 -6.48 -13.78
C ILE A 192 1.79 -6.99 -13.93
N ALA A 193 2.47 -7.24 -12.80
CA ALA A 193 3.83 -7.76 -12.80
C ALA A 193 3.91 -9.14 -13.48
N VAL A 194 3.01 -10.05 -13.09
CA VAL A 194 2.93 -11.41 -13.64
C VAL A 194 2.54 -11.38 -15.13
N LYS A 195 1.53 -10.57 -15.50
CA LYS A 195 1.08 -10.45 -16.89
C LYS A 195 2.18 -9.90 -17.80
N THR A 196 2.85 -8.83 -17.38
CA THR A 196 3.92 -8.18 -18.15
C THR A 196 5.09 -9.13 -18.41
N LEU A 197 5.48 -9.93 -17.41
CA LEU A 197 6.56 -10.91 -17.59
C LEU A 197 6.11 -12.09 -18.47
N ASN A 198 4.88 -12.56 -18.33
CA ASN A 198 4.35 -13.61 -19.19
C ASN A 198 4.24 -13.16 -20.67
N GLU A 199 3.81 -11.92 -20.92
CA GLU A 199 3.78 -11.33 -22.28
C GLU A 199 5.18 -11.15 -22.87
N LYS A 200 6.20 -10.94 -22.03
CA LYS A 200 7.62 -10.91 -22.44
C LYS A 200 8.21 -12.30 -22.68
N GLY A 201 7.44 -13.38 -22.46
CA GLY A 201 7.82 -14.76 -22.75
C GLY A 201 8.58 -15.47 -21.63
N TYR A 202 8.55 -14.95 -20.40
CA TYR A 202 9.10 -15.65 -19.25
C TYR A 202 8.17 -16.80 -18.82
N ASP A 203 8.76 -17.94 -18.45
CA ASP A 203 8.01 -19.08 -17.94
C ASP A 203 7.49 -18.85 -16.51
N ILE A 204 6.43 -19.55 -16.10
CA ILE A 204 5.81 -19.44 -14.77
C ILE A 204 6.86 -19.60 -13.66
N LYS A 205 7.81 -20.52 -13.83
CA LYS A 205 8.90 -20.72 -12.86
C LYS A 205 9.82 -19.51 -12.77
N GLU A 206 10.14 -18.90 -13.91
CA GLU A 206 11.03 -17.74 -14.00
C GLU A 206 10.34 -16.50 -13.40
N ILE A 207 9.06 -16.29 -13.70
CA ILE A 207 8.25 -15.21 -13.12
C ILE A 207 8.17 -15.33 -11.60
N ALA A 208 7.89 -16.52 -11.10
CA ALA A 208 7.85 -16.80 -9.66
C ALA A 208 9.18 -16.47 -8.99
N GLN A 209 10.30 -16.86 -9.60
CA GLN A 209 11.64 -16.59 -9.08
C GLN A 209 12.01 -15.11 -9.16
N LEU A 210 11.65 -14.42 -10.24
CA LEU A 210 11.90 -12.99 -10.42
C LEU A 210 11.11 -12.13 -9.43
N LEU A 211 9.84 -12.47 -9.21
CA LEU A 211 8.94 -11.74 -8.31
C LEU A 211 9.02 -12.19 -6.84
N GLY A 212 9.71 -13.30 -6.54
CA GLY A 212 9.75 -13.86 -5.19
C GLY A 212 8.40 -14.41 -4.73
N ARG A 213 7.61 -14.95 -5.65
CA ARG A 213 6.25 -15.47 -5.41
C ARG A 213 6.16 -16.98 -5.63
N GLY A 214 5.09 -17.61 -5.16
CA GLY A 214 4.84 -19.03 -5.40
C GLY A 214 4.42 -19.30 -6.85
N GLN A 215 4.85 -20.40 -7.45
CA GLN A 215 4.44 -20.79 -8.82
C GLN A 215 2.93 -20.99 -8.95
N GLY A 216 2.27 -21.46 -7.89
CA GLY A 216 0.81 -21.59 -7.83
C GLY A 216 0.09 -20.23 -7.85
N GLU A 217 0.65 -19.23 -7.18
CA GLU A 217 0.12 -17.86 -7.17
C GLU A 217 0.23 -17.22 -8.55
N VAL A 218 1.40 -17.34 -9.20
CA VAL A 218 1.62 -16.86 -10.57
C VAL A 218 0.66 -17.52 -11.56
N SER A 219 0.50 -18.85 -11.46
CA SER A 219 -0.43 -19.61 -12.31
C SER A 219 -1.89 -19.19 -12.08
N LEU A 220 -2.29 -18.97 -10.82
CA LEU A 220 -3.62 -18.51 -10.47
C LEU A 220 -3.89 -17.14 -11.10
N ILE A 221 -2.97 -16.19 -10.91
CA ILE A 221 -3.04 -14.83 -11.45
C ILE A 221 -3.23 -14.83 -12.98
N LEU A 222 -2.49 -15.68 -13.69
CA LEU A 222 -2.64 -15.82 -15.15
C LEU A 222 -4.00 -16.44 -15.54
N ASN A 223 -4.53 -17.35 -14.72
CA ASN A 223 -5.78 -18.05 -14.99
C ASN A 223 -7.05 -17.30 -14.56
N LEU A 224 -6.96 -16.24 -13.74
CA LEU A 224 -8.10 -15.41 -13.31
C LEU A 224 -8.90 -14.81 -14.49
N ASN A 225 -8.33 -14.74 -15.70
CA ASN A 225 -9.01 -14.28 -16.91
C ASN A 225 -9.89 -15.33 -17.60
N LYS A 226 -9.82 -16.62 -17.23
CA LYS A 226 -10.62 -17.67 -17.90
C LYS A 226 -12.05 -17.75 -17.37
N THR A 227 -12.30 -17.39 -16.13
CA THR A 227 -13.62 -17.47 -15.49
C THR A 227 -14.52 -16.27 -15.75
N LYS A 228 -13.97 -15.09 -16.08
CA LYS A 228 -14.77 -13.87 -16.37
C LYS A 228 -15.28 -13.77 -17.80
N LYS A 229 -14.91 -14.72 -18.68
CA LYS A 229 -15.39 -14.83 -20.07
C LYS A 229 -16.42 -15.95 -20.27
N ALA A 230 -16.75 -16.69 -19.20
CA ALA A 230 -17.68 -17.83 -19.23
C ALA A 230 -18.96 -17.58 -18.40
N LEU A 231 -19.19 -16.34 -17.97
CA LEU A 231 -20.42 -15.81 -17.38
C LEU A 231 -20.83 -14.57 -18.20
#